data_AF-A0A0A9F503-F1
#
_entry.id   AF-A0A0A9F503-F1
#
_cell.length_a   1.000
_cell.length_b   1.000
_cell.length_c   1.000
_cell.angle_alpha   90.00
_cell.angle_beta   90.00
_cell.angle_gamma   90.00
#
_symmetry.space_group_name_H-M   'P 1'
#
loop_
_entity.id
_entity.type
_entity.pdbx_description
1 polymer ?
#
loop_
_entity_poly.entity_id
_entity_poly.type
_entity_poly.pdbx_seq_one_letter_code
_entity_poly.pdbx_strand_id
1 'polypeptide(L)' 'MNKYCGRYLRDKHLHHYIIYGESVQERFEHNRRLRNPSTTAVQQAIHGLAYCIYGKPDVRRLMFEVFDFEQVQPKAV' A
#
# COMPACT_ATOMS: atom_id res chain seq x y z
N MET A 1 3.83 11.59 -0.09
CA MET A 1 3.49 10.16 0.08
C MET A 1 1.99 9.89 -0.02
N ASN A 2 1.26 10.43 -1.02
CA ASN A 2 -0.22 10.31 -1.07
C ASN A 2 -0.80 9.80 -2.40
N LYS A 3 -0.03 9.71 -3.49
CA LYS A 3 -0.57 9.24 -4.79
C LYS A 3 -0.35 7.74 -5.05
N TYR A 4 0.66 7.14 -4.40
CA TYR A 4 1.10 5.77 -4.68
C TYR A 4 0.84 4.78 -3.54
N CYS A 5 0.29 5.21 -2.41
CA CYS A 5 0.19 4.34 -1.25
C CYS A 5 -0.76 3.16 -1.47
N GLY A 6 -1.96 3.35 -2.03
CA GLY A 6 -2.78 2.18 -2.38
C GLY A 6 -2.21 1.34 -3.54
N ARG A 7 -1.27 1.88 -4.33
CA ARG A 7 -0.72 1.20 -5.52
C ARG A 7 0.30 0.13 -5.12
N TYR A 8 1.22 0.42 -4.20
CA TYR A 8 2.30 -0.51 -3.87
C TYR A 8 1.81 -1.86 -3.32
N LEU A 9 0.80 -1.87 -2.44
CA LEU A 9 0.17 -3.14 -2.01
C LEU A 9 -0.51 -3.90 -3.16
N ARG A 10 -1.03 -3.19 -4.17
CA ARG A 10 -1.68 -3.82 -5.32
C ARG A 10 -0.69 -4.39 -6.31
N ASP A 11 0.35 -3.63 -6.63
CA ASP A 11 1.41 -4.04 -7.57
C ASP A 11 2.20 -5.25 -7.05
N LYS A 12 2.31 -5.40 -5.72
CA LYS A 12 2.90 -6.57 -5.06
C LYS A 12 1.90 -7.66 -4.68
N HIS A 13 0.65 -7.57 -5.11
CA HIS A 13 -0.42 -8.53 -4.79
C HIS A 13 -0.69 -8.73 -3.28
N LEU A 14 -0.23 -7.82 -2.43
CA LEU A 14 -0.43 -7.89 -0.97
C LEU A 14 -1.86 -7.52 -0.54
N HIS A 15 -2.60 -6.82 -1.39
CA HIS A 15 -4.00 -6.46 -1.12
C HIS A 15 -4.95 -7.67 -0.95
N HIS A 16 -4.58 -8.87 -1.43
CA HIS A 16 -5.35 -10.09 -1.22
C HIS A 16 -5.37 -10.56 0.24
N TYR A 17 -4.43 -10.10 1.07
CA TYR A 17 -4.38 -10.41 2.50
C TYR A 17 -5.21 -9.44 3.36
N ILE A 18 -5.87 -8.46 2.75
CA ILE A 18 -6.76 -7.56 3.47
C ILE A 18 -8.08 -8.30 3.71
N ILE A 19 -8.36 -8.56 4.98
CA ILE A 19 -9.62 -9.15 5.43
C ILE A 19 -10.62 -8.01 5.62
N TYR A 20 -11.74 -8.04 4.90
CA TYR A 20 -12.85 -7.13 5.13
C TYR A 20 -13.89 -7.79 6.02
N GLY A 21 -14.76 -6.98 6.64
CA GLY A 21 -15.94 -7.51 7.31
C GLY A 21 -16.86 -8.20 6.30
N GLU A 22 -17.53 -9.27 6.71
CA GLU A 22 -18.39 -10.10 5.83
C GLU A 22 -19.42 -9.27 5.04
N SER A 23 -20.02 -8.26 5.68
CA SER A 23 -21.02 -7.39 5.05
C SER A 23 -20.49 -6.47 3.93
N VAL A 24 -19.17 -6.33 3.80
CA VAL A 24 -18.53 -5.40 2.84
C VAL A 24 -17.51 -6.08 1.92
N GLN A 25 -17.10 -7.33 2.20
CA GLN A 25 -16.09 -8.08 1.45
C GLN A 25 -16.36 -8.05 -0.06
N GLU A 26 -17.51 -8.57 -0.49
CA GLU A 26 -17.86 -8.69 -1.91
C GLU A 26 -17.84 -7.32 -2.61
N ARG A 27 -18.36 -6.28 -1.94
CA ARG A 27 -18.38 -4.91 -2.47
C ARG A 27 -16.98 -4.37 -2.69
N PHE A 28 -16.05 -4.64 -1.78
CA PHE A 28 -14.68 -4.11 -1.85
C PHE A 28 -13.82 -4.90 -2.84
N GLU A 29 -14.07 -6.21 -3.02
CA GLU A 29 -13.38 -7.01 -4.03
C GLU A 29 -13.76 -6.59 -5.46
N HIS A 30 -15.06 -6.44 -5.73
CA HIS A 30 -15.57 -6.20 -7.09
C HIS A 30 -15.59 -4.72 -7.48
N ASN A 31 -15.62 -3.78 -6.52
CA ASN A 31 -15.68 -2.35 -6.81
C ASN A 31 -14.33 -1.64 -6.55
N ARG A 32 -13.62 -1.32 -7.63
CA ARG A 32 -12.34 -0.59 -7.57
C ARG A 32 -12.43 0.75 -6.82
N ARG A 33 -13.57 1.44 -6.86
CA ARG A 33 -13.78 2.72 -6.16
C ARG A 33 -13.82 2.56 -4.65
N LEU A 34 -14.22 1.40 -4.15
CA LEU A 34 -14.20 1.06 -2.72
C LEU A 34 -12.88 0.42 -2.31
N ARG A 35 -12.35 -0.48 -3.17
CA ARG A 35 -11.08 -1.17 -2.95
C ARG A 35 -9.89 -0.22 -2.81
N ASN A 36 -9.74 0.74 -3.73
CA ASN A 36 -8.56 1.58 -3.79
C ASN A 36 -8.39 2.47 -2.54
N PRO A 37 -9.44 3.15 -2.02
CA PRO A 37 -9.35 3.84 -0.73
C PRO A 37 -8.97 2.90 0.40
N SER A 38 -9.56 1.70 0.45
CA SER A 38 -9.26 0.73 1.50
C SER A 38 -7.81 0.25 1.49
N THR A 39 -7.30 -0.16 0.32
CA THR A 39 -5.87 -0.54 0.16
C THR A 39 -4.94 0.62 0.53
N THR A 40 -5.33 1.87 0.25
CA THR A 40 -4.57 3.05 0.65
C THR A 40 -4.54 3.20 2.18
N ALA A 41 -5.69 3.03 2.84
CA ALA A 41 -5.81 3.12 4.29
C ALA A 41 -4.96 2.05 4.99
N VAL A 42 -5.03 0.80 4.54
CA VAL A 42 -4.20 -0.30 5.06
C VAL A 42 -2.72 0.01 4.91
N GLN A 43 -2.30 0.51 3.74
CA GLN A 43 -0.90 0.86 3.58
C GLN A 43 -0.45 1.98 4.54
N GLN A 44 -1.26 3.02 4.73
CA GLN A 44 -0.92 4.10 5.67
C GLN A 44 -0.83 3.57 7.11
N ALA A 45 -1.70 2.64 7.50
CA ALA A 45 -1.64 2.00 8.81
C ALA A 45 -0.35 1.19 9.00
N ILE A 46 0.02 0.35 8.02
CA ILE A 46 1.28 -0.42 8.04
C ILE A 46 2.48 0.52 8.10
N HIS A 47 2.44 1.60 7.32
CA HIS A 47 3.51 2.58 7.27
C HIS A 47 3.68 3.34 8.60
N GLY A 48 2.57 3.77 9.22
CA GLY A 48 2.57 4.39 10.55
C GLY A 48 3.08 3.44 11.63
N LEU A 49 2.63 2.18 11.60
CA LEU A 49 3.11 1.14 12.51
C LEU A 49 4.62 0.92 12.37
N ALA A 50 5.12 0.87 11.14
CA ALA A 50 6.55 0.70 10.88
C ALA A 50 7.37 1.89 11.44
N TYR A 51 6.86 3.12 11.37
CA TYR A 51 7.51 4.26 12.02
C TYR A 51 7.57 4.12 13.54
N CYS A 52 6.51 3.59 14.17
CA CYS A 52 6.47 3.38 15.62
C CYS A 52 7.48 2.32 16.09
N ILE A 53 7.69 1.26 15.30
CA ILE A 53 8.55 0.12 15.70
C ILE A 53 10.01 0.34 15.28
N TYR A 54 10.26 0.75 14.04
CA TYR A 54 11.59 0.78 13.44
C TYR A 54 12.17 2.19 13.30
N GLY A 55 11.33 3.23 13.37
CA GLY A 55 11.76 4.60 13.21
C GLY A 55 11.99 5.03 11.75
N LYS A 56 12.26 6.33 11.57
CA LYS A 56 12.27 6.97 10.26
C LYS A 56 13.34 6.45 9.27
N PRO A 57 14.60 6.21 9.67
CA PRO A 57 15.63 5.76 8.74
C PRO A 57 15.30 4.42 8.08
N ASP A 58 14.88 3.43 8.88
CA ASP A 58 14.57 2.08 8.39
C ASP A 58 13.31 2.07 7.51
N VAL A 59 12.28 2.83 7.88
CA VAL A 59 11.08 2.97 7.05
C VAL A 59 11.41 3.63 5.70
N ARG A 60 12.25 4.67 5.69
CA ARG A 60 12.73 5.29 4.44
C ARG A 60 13.46 4.28 3.55
N ARG A 61 14.36 3.49 4.13
CA ARG A 61 15.10 2.45 3.41
C ARG A 61 14.18 1.39 2.84
N LEU A 62 13.24 0.87 3.63
CA LEU A 62 12.23 -0.09 3.19
C LEU A 62 11.41 0.45 2.02
N MET A 63 10.93 1.69 2.12
CA MET A 63 10.15 2.32 1.05
C MET A 63 10.95 2.46 -0.24
N PHE A 64 12.23 2.82 -0.13
CA PHE A 64 13.12 2.96 -1.28
C PHE A 64 13.45 1.59 -1.92
N GLU A 65 13.91 0.62 -1.13
CA GLU A 65 14.44 -0.66 -1.65
C GLU A 65 13.33 -1.62 -2.08
N VAL A 66 12.19 -1.64 -1.39
CA VAL A 66 11.13 -2.61 -1.64
C VAL A 66 10.00 -2.00 -2.46
N PHE A 67 9.65 -0.74 -2.21
CA PHE A 67 8.47 -0.12 -2.82
C PHE A 67 8.81 0.89 -3.92
N ASP A 68 10.07 0.92 -4.39
CA ASP A 68 10.54 1.81 -5.45
C ASP A 68 10.15 3.28 -5.22
N PHE A 69 10.02 3.68 -3.96
CA PHE A 69 9.65 5.03 -3.58
C PHE A 69 10.81 5.96 -3.89
N GLU A 70 10.53 7.05 -4.62
CA GLU A 70 11.55 8.02 -5.09
C GLU A 70 12.55 7.46 -6.11
N GLN A 71 12.38 6.23 -6.60
CA GLN A 71 13.18 5.72 -7.71
C GLN A 71 12.67 6.29 -9.05
N VAL A 72 13.59 6.84 -9.86
CA VAL A 72 13.29 7.21 -11.24
C VAL A 72 13.20 5.91 -12.05
N GLN A 73 11.98 5.44 -12.28
CA GLN A 73 11.76 4.28 -13.14
C GLN A 73 12.09 4.65 -14.60
N PRO A 74 12.89 3.85 -15.31
CA PRO A 74 13.10 4.06 -16.74
C PRO A 74 11.74 4.02 -17.46
N LYS A 75 11.53 4.93 -18.41
CA LYS A 75 10.31 4.91 -19.23
C LYS A 75 10.31 3.60 -20.02
N ALA A 76 9.22 2.84 -19.92
CA ALA A 76 9.01 1.69 -20.79
C ALA A 76 9.02 2.18 -22.25
N VAL A 77 9.91 1.60 -23.06
CA VAL A 77 10.02 1.83 -24.51
C VAL A 77 8.95 1.01 -25.21
#